data_AF-A0A1X0ABC7-F1
#
_entry.id   AF-A0A1X0ABC7-F1
#
_cell.length_a   1.000
_cell.length_b   1.000
_cell.length_c   1.000
_cell.angle_alpha   90.00
_cell.angle_beta   90.00
_cell.angle_gamma   90.00
#
_symmetry.space_group_name_H-M   'P 1'
#
loop_
_entity.id
_entity.type
_entity.pdbx_description
1 polymer ?
#
loop_
_entity_poly.entity_id
_entity_poly.type
_entity_poly.pdbx_seq_one_letter_code
_entity_poly.pdbx_strand_id
1 'polypeptide(L)'
;MRSRDTTPQGRLAASTISVRLLRQISDKGRDIAQELQDAAGTDPAAAREAVTRAHALAAEIDALVVELAGATMLAGKTAAEVRSVTGIGTATLTRRVPKTLAALRGHVVERDAAAPHGYRVAD
;
A
#
# COMPACT_ATOMS: atom_id res chain seq x y z
N MET A 1 4.46 9.21 20.13
CA MET A 1 5.70 8.87 19.41
C MET A 1 6.18 10.14 18.69
N ARG A 2 7.28 10.77 19.12
CA ARG A 2 7.81 11.98 18.45
C ARG A 2 8.24 11.62 17.03
N SER A 3 7.79 12.39 16.04
CA SER A 3 8.25 12.22 14.66
C SER A 3 9.74 12.55 14.61
N ARG A 4 10.58 11.58 14.27
CA ARG A 4 11.96 11.84 13.85
C ARG A 4 11.91 12.52 12.48
N ASP A 5 12.80 13.47 12.23
CA ASP A 5 12.86 14.20 10.97
C ASP A 5 13.12 13.23 9.80
N THR A 6 12.44 13.47 8.69
CA THR A 6 12.57 12.61 7.51
C THR A 6 13.88 12.88 6.78
N THR A 7 14.65 11.82 6.56
CA THR A 7 15.89 11.88 5.78
C THR A 7 15.59 12.03 4.29
N PRO A 8 16.47 12.67 3.50
CA PRO A 8 16.34 12.69 2.03
C PRO A 8 16.20 11.29 1.42
N GLN A 9 16.98 10.33 1.93
CA GLN A 9 16.95 8.92 1.52
C GLN A 9 15.60 8.27 1.85
N GLY A 10 15.05 8.55 3.04
CA GLY A 10 13.71 8.08 3.44
C GLY A 10 12.60 8.62 2.52
N ARG A 11 12.69 9.88 2.07
CA ARG A 11 11.75 10.44 1.07
C ARG A 11 11.86 9.75 -0.29
N LEU A 12 13.09 9.49 -0.76
CA LEU A 12 13.31 8.77 -2.02
C LEU A 12 12.81 7.32 -1.95
N ALA A 13 13.07 6.64 -0.84
CA ALA A 13 12.55 5.30 -0.59
C ALA A 13 11.02 5.29 -0.57
N ALA A 14 10.40 6.22 0.16
CA ALA A 14 8.95 6.37 0.20
C ALA A 14 8.35 6.59 -1.21
N SER A 15 8.92 7.51 -2.00
CA SER A 15 8.47 7.74 -3.38
C SER A 15 8.58 6.49 -4.25
N THR A 16 9.71 5.78 -4.16
CA THR A 16 9.93 4.54 -4.92
C THR A 16 8.92 3.45 -4.55
N ILE A 17 8.69 3.26 -3.24
CA ILE A 17 7.71 2.31 -2.71
C ILE A 17 6.30 2.70 -3.17
N SER A 18 5.93 3.97 -3.05
CA SER A 18 4.62 4.47 -3.48
C SER A 18 4.36 4.21 -4.97
N VAL A 19 5.33 4.50 -5.85
CA VAL A 19 5.19 4.23 -7.29
C VAL A 19 4.97 2.75 -7.56
N ARG A 20 5.71 1.87 -6.87
CA ARG A 20 5.54 0.41 -7.01
C ARG A 20 4.15 -0.04 -6.56
N LEU A 21 3.67 0.44 -5.41
CA LEU A 21 2.34 0.11 -4.88
C LEU A 21 1.22 0.62 -5.77
N LEU A 22 1.33 1.84 -6.30
CA LEU A 22 0.36 2.41 -7.24
C LEU A 22 0.24 1.59 -8.53
N ARG A 23 1.37 1.07 -9.04
CA ARG A 23 1.36 0.14 -10.18
C ARG A 23 0.61 -1.16 -9.83
N GLN A 24 0.93 -1.78 -8.70
CA GLN A 24 0.24 -3.00 -8.25
C GLN A 24 -1.27 -2.80 -8.04
N ILE A 25 -1.67 -1.67 -7.47
CA ILE A 25 -3.10 -1.31 -7.32
C ILE A 25 -3.76 -1.17 -8.70
N SER A 26 -3.07 -0.50 -9.63
CA SER A 26 -3.58 -0.30 -11.00
C SER A 26 -3.69 -1.62 -11.76
N ASP A 27 -2.72 -2.52 -11.61
CA ASP A 27 -2.73 -3.86 -12.21
C ASP A 27 -3.92 -4.67 -11.69
N LYS A 28 -4.11 -4.73 -10.36
CA LYS A 28 -5.27 -5.42 -9.76
C LYS A 28 -6.62 -4.79 -10.16
N GLY A 29 -6.67 -3.48 -10.31
CA GLY A 29 -7.86 -2.79 -10.81
C GLY A 29 -8.22 -3.22 -12.25
N ARG A 30 -7.21 -3.44 -13.10
CA ARG A 30 -7.40 -4.02 -14.43
C ARG A 30 -7.85 -5.48 -14.36
N ASP A 31 -7.26 -6.28 -13.48
CA ASP A 31 -7.66 -7.68 -13.29
C ASP A 31 -9.13 -7.79 -12.86
N ILE A 32 -9.59 -6.93 -11.93
CA ILE A 32 -11.01 -6.86 -11.54
C ILE A 32 -11.91 -6.54 -12.73
N ALA A 33 -11.55 -5.52 -13.52
CA ALA A 33 -12.33 -5.12 -14.67
C ALA A 33 -12.43 -6.26 -15.70
N GLN A 34 -11.32 -6.97 -15.94
CA GLN A 34 -11.25 -8.11 -16.84
C GLN A 34 -12.13 -9.27 -16.34
N GLU A 35 -12.01 -9.68 -15.08
CA GLU A 35 -12.82 -10.75 -14.49
C GLU A 35 -14.33 -10.48 -14.61
N LEU A 36 -14.75 -9.24 -14.34
CA LEU A 36 -16.16 -8.86 -14.44
C LEU A 36 -16.63 -8.76 -15.90
N GLN A 37 -15.76 -8.33 -16.81
CA GLN A 37 -16.07 -8.26 -18.24
C GLN A 37 -16.21 -9.67 -18.85
N ASP A 38 -15.32 -10.60 -18.52
CA ASP A 38 -15.34 -11.97 -19.04
C ASP A 38 -16.57 -12.76 -18.56
N ALA A 39 -17.09 -12.42 -17.39
CA ALA A 39 -18.30 -13.01 -16.83
C ALA A 39 -19.60 -12.31 -17.25
N ALA A 40 -19.51 -11.23 -18.04
CA ALA A 40 -20.70 -10.51 -18.50
C ALA A 40 -21.46 -11.35 -19.53
N GLY A 41 -22.72 -11.69 -19.23
CA GLY A 41 -23.55 -12.49 -20.12
C GLY A 41 -23.27 -14.00 -20.11
N THR A 42 -22.41 -14.47 -19.20
CA THR A 42 -22.26 -15.91 -18.92
C THR A 42 -23.42 -16.42 -18.07
N ASP A 43 -23.43 -17.72 -17.77
CA ASP A 43 -24.41 -18.27 -16.83
C ASP A 43 -24.27 -17.64 -15.41
N PRO A 44 -25.33 -17.67 -14.59
CA PRO A 44 -25.31 -17.05 -13.26
C PRO A 44 -24.30 -17.63 -12.28
N ALA A 45 -23.91 -18.90 -12.41
CA ALA A 45 -22.92 -19.51 -11.53
C ALA A 45 -21.52 -18.96 -11.83
N ALA A 46 -21.15 -18.91 -13.11
CA ALA A 46 -19.90 -18.29 -13.56
C ALA A 46 -19.82 -16.79 -13.16
N ALA A 47 -20.93 -16.05 -13.30
CA ALA A 47 -21.00 -14.65 -12.88
C ALA A 47 -20.76 -14.48 -11.37
N ARG A 48 -21.32 -15.37 -10.54
CA ARG A 48 -21.12 -15.34 -9.09
C ARG A 48 -19.67 -15.63 -8.70
N GLU A 49 -19.02 -16.57 -9.38
CA GLU A 49 -17.60 -16.86 -9.15
C GLU A 49 -16.71 -15.68 -9.50
N ALA A 50 -16.97 -15.01 -10.63
CA ALA A 50 -16.22 -13.81 -11.02
C ALA A 50 -16.37 -12.67 -10.01
N VAL A 51 -17.58 -12.42 -9.50
CA VAL A 51 -17.80 -11.45 -8.41
C VAL A 51 -17.01 -11.83 -7.15
N THR A 52 -16.91 -13.11 -6.84
CA THR A 52 -16.14 -13.60 -5.69
C THR A 52 -14.64 -13.34 -5.87
N ARG A 53 -14.10 -13.60 -7.07
CA ARG A 53 -12.70 -13.29 -7.41
C ARG A 53 -12.43 -11.78 -7.40
N ALA A 54 -13.33 -10.98 -7.97
CA ALA A 54 -13.25 -9.52 -7.93
C ALA A 54 -13.22 -8.98 -6.48
N HIS A 55 -14.02 -9.54 -5.58
CA HIS A 55 -13.97 -9.19 -4.16
C HIS A 55 -12.64 -9.55 -3.48
N ALA A 56 -12.06 -10.71 -3.80
CA ALA A 56 -10.74 -11.08 -3.30
C ALA A 56 -9.66 -10.10 -3.77
N LEU A 57 -9.66 -9.75 -5.06
CA LEU A 57 -8.75 -8.74 -5.62
C LEU A 57 -8.96 -7.35 -4.99
N ALA A 58 -10.20 -6.95 -4.72
CA ALA A 58 -10.50 -5.69 -4.05
C ALA A 58 -9.94 -5.67 -2.61
N ALA A 59 -10.03 -6.78 -1.87
CA ALA A 59 -9.43 -6.88 -0.54
C ALA A 59 -7.89 -6.78 -0.58
N GLU A 60 -7.26 -7.28 -1.64
CA GLU A 60 -5.82 -7.09 -1.86
C GLU A 60 -5.47 -5.63 -2.18
N ILE A 61 -6.30 -4.93 -2.96
CA ILE A 61 -6.16 -3.48 -3.19
C ILE A 61 -6.26 -2.71 -1.87
N ASP A 62 -7.22 -3.04 -1.00
CA ASP A 62 -7.36 -2.40 0.32
C ASP A 62 -6.09 -2.55 1.17
N ALA A 63 -5.48 -3.74 1.15
CA ALA A 63 -4.20 -3.97 1.82
C ALA A 63 -3.07 -3.11 1.25
N LEU A 64 -2.98 -3.01 -0.08
CA LEU A 64 -2.00 -2.16 -0.77
C LEU A 64 -2.22 -0.67 -0.48
N VAL A 65 -3.47 -0.21 -0.36
CA VAL A 65 -3.81 1.18 -0.02
C VAL A 65 -3.34 1.52 1.40
N VAL A 66 -3.48 0.60 2.35
CA VAL A 66 -2.94 0.78 3.71
C VAL A 66 -1.40 0.82 3.69
N GLU A 67 -0.76 -0.03 2.89
CA GLU A 67 0.70 0.01 2.72
C GLU A 67 1.16 1.33 2.09
N LEU A 68 0.44 1.81 1.07
CA LEU A 68 0.68 3.10 0.43
C LEU A 68 0.57 4.26 1.42
N ALA A 69 -0.46 4.23 2.29
CA ALA A 69 -0.58 5.17 3.39
C ALA A 69 0.64 5.12 4.32
N GLY A 70 1.13 3.93 4.65
CA GLY A 70 2.39 3.73 5.39
C GLY A 70 3.61 4.35 4.70
N ALA A 71 3.74 4.22 3.38
CA ALA A 71 4.82 4.85 2.62
C ALA A 71 4.75 6.39 2.69
N THR A 72 3.56 6.99 2.71
CA THR A 72 3.45 8.45 2.93
C THR A 72 3.89 8.87 4.34
N MET A 73 3.69 8.01 5.35
CA MET A 73 4.17 8.26 6.70
C MET A 73 5.70 8.14 6.80
N LEU A 74 6.31 7.25 6.01
CA LEU A 74 7.76 7.20 5.84
C LEU A 74 8.32 8.50 5.25
N ALA A 75 7.58 9.15 4.34
CA ALA A 75 7.92 10.47 3.79
C ALA A 75 7.74 11.64 4.78
N GLY A 76 7.32 11.38 6.02
CA GLY A 76 7.21 12.38 7.08
C GLY A 76 5.78 12.74 7.49
N LYS A 77 4.76 12.26 6.78
CA LYS A 77 3.37 12.52 7.17
C LYS A 77 3.02 11.82 8.49
N THR A 78 2.25 12.51 9.31
CA THR A 78 1.63 11.95 10.50
C THR A 78 0.39 11.13 10.12
N ALA A 79 -0.02 10.20 11.00
CA ALA A 79 -1.27 9.46 10.78
C ALA A 79 -2.51 10.38 10.73
N ALA A 80 -2.46 11.54 11.40
CA ALA A 80 -3.53 12.53 11.38
C ALA A 80 -3.64 13.21 10.00
N GLU A 81 -2.52 13.61 9.40
CA GLU A 81 -2.48 14.17 8.05
C GLU A 81 -2.92 13.15 7.02
N VAL A 82 -2.47 11.90 7.13
CA VAL A 82 -2.90 10.82 6.23
C VAL A 82 -4.41 10.60 6.34
N ARG A 83 -4.95 10.47 7.57
CA ARG A 83 -6.41 10.37 7.80
C ARG A 83 -7.18 11.53 7.16
N SER A 84 -6.68 12.76 7.26
CA SER A 84 -7.37 13.93 6.70
C SER A 84 -7.52 13.89 5.19
N VAL A 85 -6.61 13.21 4.49
CA VAL A 85 -6.62 13.09 3.03
C VAL A 85 -7.34 11.83 2.56
N THR A 86 -7.13 10.70 3.25
CA THR A 86 -7.60 9.38 2.79
C THR A 86 -8.90 8.92 3.45
N GLY A 87 -9.31 9.54 4.56
CA GLY A 87 -10.40 9.08 5.39
C GLY A 87 -10.10 7.82 6.22
N ILE A 88 -8.93 7.20 6.05
CA ILE A 88 -8.54 5.99 6.81
C ILE A 88 -8.34 6.37 8.27
N GLY A 89 -9.06 5.70 9.16
CA GLY A 89 -8.97 5.94 10.61
C GLY A 89 -7.53 5.78 11.13
N THR A 90 -7.12 6.64 12.05
CA THR A 90 -5.77 6.59 12.63
C THR A 90 -5.48 5.26 13.32
N ALA A 91 -6.49 4.64 13.95
CA ALA A 91 -6.37 3.31 14.55
C ALA A 91 -6.07 2.23 13.49
N THR A 92 -6.67 2.33 12.30
CA THR A 92 -6.36 1.44 11.18
C THR A 92 -4.94 1.67 10.71
N LEU A 93 -4.53 2.92 10.50
CA LEU A 93 -3.16 3.26 10.09
C LEU A 93 -2.12 2.74 11.08
N THR A 94 -2.35 2.84 12.39
CA THR A 94 -1.37 2.37 13.38
C THR A 94 -1.33 0.84 13.52
N ARG A 95 -2.45 0.15 13.28
CA ARG A 95 -2.55 -1.31 13.45
C ARG A 95 -2.20 -2.11 12.19
N ARG A 96 -2.52 -1.55 11.02
CA ARG A 96 -2.48 -2.28 9.74
C ARG A 96 -1.32 -1.87 8.84
N VAL A 97 -0.69 -0.71 9.05
CA VAL A 97 0.53 -0.36 8.32
C VAL A 97 1.63 -1.39 8.64
N PRO A 98 2.32 -1.93 7.63
CA PRO A 98 3.41 -2.88 7.85
C PRO A 98 4.49 -2.32 8.78
N LYS A 99 4.88 -3.11 9.78
CA LYS A 99 5.91 -2.74 10.77
C LYS A 99 7.27 -2.46 10.10
N THR A 100 7.53 -3.11 8.98
CA THR A 100 8.71 -2.91 8.12
C THR A 100 8.80 -1.47 7.63
N LEU A 101 7.71 -0.84 7.18
CA LEU A 101 7.69 0.58 6.80
C LEU A 101 7.86 1.50 8.01
N ALA A 102 7.22 1.15 9.13
CA ALA A 102 7.36 1.92 10.36
C ALA A 102 8.81 1.93 10.88
N ALA A 103 9.55 0.82 10.72
CA ALA A 103 10.94 0.69 11.13
C ALA A 103 11.91 1.57 10.32
N LEU A 104 11.56 1.92 9.07
CA LEU A 104 12.38 2.80 8.24
C LEU A 104 12.23 4.29 8.60
N ARG A 105 11.17 4.65 9.35
CA ARG A 105 10.81 6.06 9.59
C ARG A 105 11.86 6.78 10.44
N GLY A 106 12.38 7.88 9.89
CA GLY A 106 13.34 8.73 10.59
C GLY A 106 14.76 8.17 10.65
N HIS A 107 15.07 7.20 9.80
CA HIS A 107 16.39 6.61 9.65
C HIS A 107 16.97 6.92 8.26
N VAL A 108 18.30 6.87 8.14
CA VAL A 108 18.94 6.76 6.84
C VAL A 108 18.67 5.33 6.34
N VAL A 109 18.27 5.22 5.08
CA VAL A 109 17.91 3.93 4.48
C VAL A 109 18.71 3.70 3.23
N GLU A 110 19.00 2.44 2.95
CA GLU A 110 19.70 2.00 1.75
C GLU A 110 18.94 0.87 1.06
N ARG A 111 19.24 0.65 -0.22
CA ARG A 111 18.59 -0.39 -1.02
C ARG A 111 19.07 -1.76 -0.58
N ASP A 112 18.12 -2.67 -0.40
CA ASP A 112 18.37 -4.07 -0.12
C ASP A 112 17.28 -4.90 -0.80
N ALA A 113 17.66 -5.70 -1.80
CA ALA A 113 16.73 -6.53 -2.56
C ALA A 113 16.09 -7.65 -1.72
N ALA A 114 16.71 -8.05 -0.62
CA ALA A 114 16.15 -9.05 0.29
C ALA A 114 15.15 -8.44 1.29
N ALA A 115 15.11 -7.11 1.43
CA ALA A 115 14.20 -6.44 2.35
C ALA A 115 12.76 -6.38 1.79
N PRO A 116 11.71 -6.51 2.65
CA PRO A 116 10.30 -6.55 2.22
C PRO A 116 9.84 -5.39 1.31
N HIS A 117 10.45 -4.21 1.43
CA HIS A 117 10.15 -3.07 0.55
C HIS A 117 11.34 -2.61 -0.30
N GLY A 118 12.40 -3.43 -0.40
CA GLY A 118 13.60 -3.08 -1.15
C GLY A 118 14.55 -2.12 -0.39
N TYR A 119 14.28 -1.88 0.90
CA TYR A 119 15.03 -0.94 1.74
C TYR A 119 15.21 -1.46 3.16
N ARG A 120 16.38 -1.17 3.74
CA ARG A 120 16.70 -1.38 5.15
C ARG A 120 17.29 -0.12 5.77
N VAL A 121 17.35 -0.08 7.10
CA VAL A 121 18.10 0.97 7.82
C VAL A 121 19.59 0.77 7.53
N ALA A 122 20.27 1.86 7.16
CA ALA A 122 21.71 1.89 7.05
C ALA A 122 22.32 2.01 8.46
N ASP A 123 23.39 1.26 8.72
CA ASP A 123 24.12 1.28 10.00
C ASP A 123 24.94 2.57 10.21
#